data_AF-D8TJ11-F1
#
_entry.id   AF-D8TJ11-F1
#
_cell.length_a   1.000
_cell.length_b   1.000
_cell.length_c   1.000
_cell.angle_alpha   90.00
_cell.angle_beta   90.00
_cell.angle_gamma   90.00
#
_symmetry.space_group_name_H-M   'P 1'
#
loop_
_entity.id
_entity.type
_entity.pdbx_description
1 polymer ?
#
loop_
_entity_poly.entity_id
_entity_poly.type
_entity_poly.pdbx_seq_one_letter_code
_entity_poly.pdbx_strand_id
1 'polypeptide(L)'
;MIVGNHSAGKSSFINWYIGEAIQKTGVAIETRGFTFVTSGKKRETLQGDATVRFYDHLHEFGKFTGVISNLFTGMSYPFNVQDAIIWMADHVDLILIFFDPIGQATCKRTMEVVERLNNGPHLEKIHYFMSKADAVDKEHDRQRVLIQITQNLATKIRNSHAFNLPTFYLPRDDDVPCTIPNAIEDVCKEIDKAINMTVQKNLRQLKGDCERIEKRIGEVREQDTARRASNVQRTMQGMLLSLLTLVAAGVMGVLVFARFVDTLCADALLGDHCRGNKLVNVLHRAQPLVVRNSTALFGAAAAVVLVLMVITKLTWRIQPILSKKDLKKLEDYRVYVKKIAEQEEGLYQEYFKTLSSMEH
;
A
#
# COMPACT_ATOMS: atom_id res chain seq x y z
N MET A 1 2.49 -13.01 17.79
CA MET A 1 1.17 -13.37 18.35
C MET A 1 1.31 -14.64 19.18
N ILE A 2 0.69 -14.71 20.37
CA ILE A 2 0.68 -15.94 21.19
C ILE A 2 -0.76 -16.47 21.28
N VAL A 3 -0.97 -17.71 20.85
CA VAL A 3 -2.25 -18.42 20.86
C VAL A 3 -2.11 -19.67 21.72
N GLY A 4 -3.18 -20.13 22.38
CA GLY A 4 -3.11 -21.34 23.18
C GLY A 4 -4.36 -21.54 24.03
N ASN A 5 -4.53 -22.77 24.52
CA ASN A 5 -5.65 -23.18 25.36
C ASN A 5 -5.73 -22.39 26.68
N HIS A 6 -6.81 -22.61 27.43
CA HIS A 6 -6.98 -21.96 28.73
C HIS A 6 -5.82 -22.31 29.66
N SER A 7 -5.31 -21.32 30.39
CA SER A 7 -4.18 -21.48 31.31
C SER A 7 -2.85 -21.95 30.71
N ALA A 8 -2.64 -21.93 29.39
CA ALA A 8 -1.35 -22.31 28.73
C ALA A 8 -0.11 -21.48 29.11
N GLY A 9 -0.16 -20.66 30.15
CA GLY A 9 0.98 -19.82 30.56
C GLY A 9 1.28 -18.65 29.62
N LYS A 10 0.40 -18.29 28.68
CA LYS A 10 0.60 -17.18 27.71
C LYS A 10 0.98 -15.86 28.39
N SER A 11 0.18 -15.42 29.37
CA SER A 11 0.42 -14.16 30.09
C SER A 11 1.64 -14.23 31.01
N SER A 12 1.87 -15.39 31.63
CA SER A 12 3.06 -15.63 32.46
C SER A 12 4.35 -15.57 31.63
N PHE A 13 4.33 -16.15 30.42
CA PHE A 13 5.46 -16.09 29.49
C PHE A 13 5.75 -14.65 29.05
N ILE A 14 4.73 -13.85 28.72
CA ILE A 14 4.93 -12.44 28.35
C ILE A 14 5.59 -11.65 29.49
N ASN A 15 5.08 -11.83 30.72
CA ASN A 15 5.65 -11.14 31.88
C ASN A 15 7.10 -11.57 32.15
N TRP A 16 7.38 -12.87 32.06
CA TRP A 16 8.72 -13.42 32.23
C TRP A 16 9.68 -12.90 31.13
N TYR A 17 9.28 -12.96 29.86
CA TYR A 17 10.11 -12.54 28.73
C TYR A 17 10.45 -11.05 28.79
N ILE A 18 9.52 -10.21 29.25
CA ILE A 18 9.75 -8.76 29.40
C ILE A 18 10.46 -8.43 30.72
N GLY A 19 10.43 -9.33 31.71
CA GLY A 19 10.92 -9.07 33.06
C GLY A 19 10.01 -8.16 33.89
N GLU A 20 8.76 -7.95 33.46
CA GLU A 20 7.80 -7.07 34.13
C GLU A 20 6.40 -7.70 34.24
N ALA A 21 5.70 -7.43 35.33
CA ALA A 21 4.31 -7.82 35.51
C ALA A 21 3.36 -6.89 34.71
N ILE A 22 3.19 -7.17 33.41
CA ILE A 22 2.34 -6.37 32.49
C ILE A 22 0.91 -6.93 32.46
N GLN A 23 0.79 -8.24 32.27
CA GLN A 23 -0.49 -8.92 32.22
C GLN A 23 -0.84 -9.50 33.59
N LYS A 24 -2.11 -9.43 33.98
CA LYS A 24 -2.57 -10.12 35.19
C LYS A 24 -2.45 -11.63 34.98
N THR A 25 -1.83 -12.33 35.92
CA THR A 25 -1.67 -13.78 35.94
C THR A 25 -2.39 -14.35 37.15
N GLY A 26 -3.29 -15.32 36.94
CA GLY A 26 -4.09 -15.94 37.99
C GLY A 26 -4.63 -17.30 37.55
N VAL A 27 -5.18 -18.05 38.51
CA VAL A 27 -5.72 -19.41 38.29
C VAL A 27 -7.11 -19.38 37.65
N ALA A 28 -7.84 -18.27 37.77
CA ALA A 28 -9.20 -18.09 37.25
C ALA A 28 -9.23 -17.53 35.81
N ILE A 29 -10.38 -17.69 35.11
CA ILE A 29 -10.64 -17.21 33.74
C ILE A 29 -10.70 -15.67 33.73
N GLU A 30 -9.54 -15.02 33.70
CA GLU A 30 -9.44 -13.56 33.81
C GLU A 30 -9.28 -12.85 32.45
N THR A 31 -8.55 -13.44 31.50
CA THR A 31 -8.30 -12.79 30.20
C THR A 31 -9.50 -12.95 29.27
N ARG A 32 -10.43 -11.99 29.30
CA ARG A 32 -11.65 -11.98 28.45
C ARG A 32 -11.53 -11.05 27.23
N GLY A 33 -10.38 -11.02 26.57
CA GLY A 33 -10.17 -10.18 25.38
C GLY A 33 -8.79 -10.32 24.75
N PHE A 34 -8.60 -9.66 23.59
CA PHE A 34 -7.28 -9.52 22.98
C PHE A 34 -6.47 -8.46 23.74
N THR A 35 -5.20 -8.75 24.00
CA THR A 35 -4.29 -7.82 24.68
C THR A 35 -3.15 -7.47 23.73
N PHE A 36 -3.04 -6.19 23.40
CA PHE A 36 -1.90 -5.64 22.64
C PHE A 36 -0.91 -5.03 23.64
N VAL A 37 0.31 -5.56 23.65
CA VAL A 37 1.39 -5.04 24.48
C VAL A 37 2.36 -4.33 23.55
N THR A 38 2.61 -3.05 23.82
CA THR A 38 3.51 -2.20 23.02
C THR A 38 4.41 -1.39 23.96
N SER A 39 5.55 -0.93 23.44
CA SER A 39 6.39 0.03 24.16
C SER A 39 5.83 1.45 24.00
N GLY A 40 5.98 2.26 25.04
CA GLY A 40 5.49 3.64 25.05
C GLY A 40 6.20 4.48 26.11
N LYS A 41 6.14 5.81 25.96
CA LYS A 41 6.78 6.74 26.91
C LYS A 41 6.12 6.75 28.30
N LYS A 42 4.86 6.30 28.39
CA LYS A 42 4.09 6.21 29.63
C LYS A 42 3.34 4.89 29.66
N ARG A 43 3.19 4.33 30.86
CA ARG A 43 2.43 3.11 31.10
C ARG A 43 0.95 3.46 31.25
N GLU A 44 0.19 3.22 30.20
CA GLU A 44 -1.26 3.39 30.18
C GLU A 44 -1.95 2.13 29.67
N THR A 45 -2.97 1.67 30.37
CA THR A 45 -3.83 0.58 29.91
C THR A 45 -5.06 1.18 29.25
N LEU A 46 -5.07 1.19 27.92
CA LEU A 46 -6.21 1.65 27.12
C LEU A 46 -7.20 0.50 26.93
N GLN A 47 -8.50 0.79 27.08
CA GLN A 47 -9.58 -0.19 26.89
C GLN A 47 -10.37 0.11 25.61
N GLY A 48 -10.70 -0.95 24.87
CA GLY A 48 -11.72 -0.98 23.80
C GLY A 48 -11.63 0.16 22.79
N ASP A 49 -12.54 1.13 22.90
CA ASP A 49 -12.66 2.26 21.98
C ASP A 49 -11.45 3.19 21.97
N ALA A 50 -10.69 3.28 23.07
CA ALA A 50 -9.48 4.10 23.13
C ALA A 50 -8.32 3.48 22.33
N THR A 51 -8.25 2.14 22.28
CA THR A 51 -7.21 1.39 21.56
C THR A 51 -7.44 1.45 20.04
N VAL A 52 -8.70 1.40 19.59
CA VAL A 52 -9.08 1.51 18.17
C VAL A 52 -8.80 2.92 17.61
N ARG A 53 -8.93 3.97 18.43
CA ARG A 53 -8.63 5.36 18.03
C ARG A 53 -7.14 5.70 17.95
N PHE A 54 -6.27 4.90 18.57
CA PHE A 54 -4.83 5.13 18.60
C PHE A 54 -4.08 4.47 17.44
N TYR A 55 -4.71 3.51 16.77
CA TYR A 55 -4.10 2.73 15.69
C TYR A 55 -5.03 2.71 14.48
N ASP A 56 -4.70 3.48 13.43
CA ASP A 56 -5.52 3.61 12.21
C ASP A 56 -5.81 2.27 11.51
N HIS A 57 -4.96 1.25 11.70
CA HIS A 57 -5.15 -0.10 11.17
C HIS A 57 -6.17 -0.96 11.94
N LEU A 58 -6.65 -0.51 13.11
CA LEU A 58 -7.63 -1.21 13.95
C LEU A 58 -9.07 -0.66 13.82
N HIS A 59 -9.29 0.37 12.99
CA HIS A 59 -10.58 1.06 12.83
C HIS A 59 -11.74 0.13 12.39
N GLU A 60 -11.46 -1.04 11.82
CA GLU A 60 -12.47 -1.99 11.34
C GLU A 60 -13.16 -2.83 12.44
N PHE A 61 -12.60 -2.86 13.66
CA PHE A 61 -13.16 -3.63 14.77
C PHE A 61 -14.47 -3.06 15.35
N GLY A 62 -14.81 -1.80 15.03
CA GLY A 62 -16.03 -1.11 15.51
C GLY A 62 -17.34 -1.54 14.84
N LYS A 63 -17.35 -2.55 13.94
CA LYS A 63 -18.52 -2.95 13.14
C LYS A 63 -19.45 -3.99 13.80
N PHE A 64 -19.18 -4.43 15.02
CA PHE A 64 -19.93 -5.52 15.67
C PHE A 64 -20.89 -5.02 16.77
N THR A 65 -22.21 -5.05 16.51
CA THR A 65 -23.30 -4.64 17.42
C THR A 65 -24.20 -5.83 17.82
N GLY A 66 -24.61 -5.94 19.10
CA GLY A 66 -25.78 -6.77 19.50
C GLY A 66 -25.71 -7.60 20.80
N VAL A 67 -25.37 -7.02 21.96
CA VAL A 67 -24.97 -7.79 23.16
C VAL A 67 -26.07 -8.08 24.21
N ILE A 68 -27.31 -7.57 24.11
CA ILE A 68 -28.32 -7.78 25.19
C ILE A 68 -29.29 -8.95 24.95
N SER A 69 -29.50 -9.41 23.72
CA SER A 69 -30.58 -10.37 23.41
C SER A 69 -30.19 -11.85 23.38
N ASN A 70 -28.93 -12.24 23.68
CA ASN A 70 -28.49 -13.64 23.63
C ASN A 70 -27.61 -14.05 24.82
N LEU A 71 -28.10 -13.75 26.03
CA LEU A 71 -27.58 -14.25 27.30
C LEU A 71 -27.62 -15.79 27.35
N PHE A 72 -26.44 -16.42 27.38
CA PHE A 72 -26.23 -17.78 27.90
C PHE A 72 -24.89 -17.84 28.65
N THR A 73 -24.82 -18.64 29.71
CA THR A 73 -23.59 -19.11 30.35
C THR A 73 -22.87 -20.10 29.42
N GLY A 74 -22.23 -19.53 28.41
CA GLY A 74 -21.23 -20.09 27.54
C GLY A 74 -20.56 -18.88 26.91
N MET A 75 -19.22 -18.84 26.85
CA MET A 75 -18.50 -17.67 26.33
C MET A 75 -18.79 -17.46 24.83
N SER A 76 -19.92 -16.85 24.51
CA SER A 76 -20.28 -16.38 23.18
C SER A 76 -19.79 -14.94 23.05
N TYR A 77 -18.77 -14.75 22.24
CA TYR A 77 -18.25 -13.42 21.93
C TYR A 77 -19.17 -12.79 20.88
N PRO A 78 -19.37 -11.46 20.88
CA PRO A 78 -20.24 -10.78 19.91
C PRO A 78 -19.68 -10.76 18.48
N PHE A 79 -18.51 -11.37 18.26
CA PHE A 79 -17.83 -11.50 16.98
C PHE A 79 -17.20 -12.89 16.87
N ASN A 80 -16.90 -13.32 15.65
CA ASN A 80 -16.21 -14.60 15.43
C ASN A 80 -14.74 -14.48 15.84
N VAL A 81 -14.40 -15.06 16.99
CA VAL A 81 -13.02 -15.06 17.51
C VAL A 81 -12.04 -15.75 16.57
N GLN A 82 -12.47 -16.79 15.83
CA GLN A 82 -11.59 -17.49 14.90
C GLN A 82 -11.18 -16.59 13.74
N ASP A 83 -12.14 -15.86 13.17
CA ASP A 83 -11.89 -14.95 12.05
C ASP A 83 -11.01 -13.77 12.49
N ALA A 84 -11.22 -13.25 13.70
CA ALA A 84 -10.37 -12.21 14.26
C ALA A 84 -8.91 -12.70 14.46
N ILE A 85 -8.71 -13.93 14.92
CA ILE A 85 -7.36 -14.50 15.08
C ILE A 85 -6.67 -14.69 13.72
N ILE A 86 -7.40 -15.14 12.70
CA ILE A 86 -6.84 -15.34 11.35
C ILE A 86 -6.50 -13.99 10.71
N TRP A 87 -7.38 -13.00 10.85
CA TRP A 87 -7.10 -11.64 10.38
C TRP A 87 -5.85 -11.05 11.06
N MET A 88 -5.66 -11.28 12.37
CA MET A 88 -4.42 -10.89 13.05
C MET A 88 -3.22 -11.69 12.54
N ALA A 89 -3.39 -12.96 12.18
CA ALA A 89 -2.32 -13.81 11.65
C ALA A 89 -1.74 -13.28 10.33
N ASP A 90 -2.52 -12.56 9.53
CA ASP A 90 -2.05 -11.89 8.30
C ASP A 90 -1.01 -10.80 8.62
N HIS A 91 -1.16 -10.11 9.75
CA HIS A 91 -0.41 -8.91 10.09
C HIS A 91 0.75 -9.14 11.08
N VAL A 92 1.00 -10.39 11.47
CA VAL A 92 2.06 -10.74 12.44
C VAL A 92 3.19 -11.50 11.75
N ASP A 93 4.41 -11.32 12.24
CA ASP A 93 5.60 -12.01 11.70
C ASP A 93 5.81 -13.40 12.31
N LEU A 94 5.39 -13.59 13.58
CA LEU A 94 5.56 -14.84 14.34
C LEU A 94 4.29 -15.21 15.10
N ILE A 95 3.93 -16.49 15.09
CA ILE A 95 2.79 -17.08 15.81
C ILE A 95 3.29 -18.21 16.71
N LEU A 96 3.25 -17.99 18.02
CA LEU A 96 3.59 -18.99 19.02
C LEU A 96 2.30 -19.67 19.52
N ILE A 97 2.23 -20.98 19.41
CA ILE A 97 1.09 -21.78 19.89
C ILE A 97 1.53 -22.57 21.12
N PHE A 98 0.96 -22.23 22.27
CA PHE A 98 1.24 -22.89 23.54
C PHE A 98 0.16 -23.91 23.89
N PHE A 99 0.62 -25.12 24.20
CA PHE A 99 -0.19 -26.19 24.78
C PHE A 99 0.18 -26.42 26.24
N ASP A 100 -0.80 -26.79 27.06
CA ASP A 100 -0.63 -27.17 28.46
C ASP A 100 -0.89 -28.67 28.62
N PRO A 101 0.02 -29.46 29.21
CA PRO A 101 -0.17 -30.90 29.39
C PRO A 101 -1.36 -31.25 30.31
N ILE A 102 -1.70 -30.39 31.27
CA ILE A 102 -2.79 -30.62 32.24
C ILE A 102 -4.13 -30.09 31.69
N GLY A 103 -4.07 -28.99 30.93
CA GLY A 103 -5.25 -28.22 30.55
C GLY A 103 -5.96 -28.70 29.28
N GLN A 104 -6.42 -29.96 29.18
CA GLN A 104 -7.14 -30.47 27.98
C GLN A 104 -6.53 -29.95 26.66
N ALA A 105 -5.24 -30.17 26.47
CA ALA A 105 -4.37 -29.53 25.47
C ALA A 105 -5.00 -29.38 24.07
N THR A 106 -5.85 -30.33 23.67
CA THR A 106 -6.48 -30.43 22.35
C THR A 106 -7.96 -30.03 22.39
N CYS A 107 -8.28 -28.88 22.98
CA CYS A 107 -9.67 -28.40 22.95
C CYS A 107 -10.11 -28.09 21.50
N LYS A 108 -11.32 -28.53 21.14
CA LYS A 108 -11.89 -28.43 19.77
C LYS A 108 -11.73 -27.03 19.17
N ARG A 109 -12.01 -25.99 19.96
CA ARG A 109 -11.92 -24.58 19.56
C ARG A 109 -10.50 -24.12 19.22
N THR A 110 -9.49 -24.55 19.97
CA THR A 110 -8.09 -24.21 19.67
C THR A 110 -7.64 -24.95 18.43
N MET A 111 -7.99 -26.24 18.31
CA MET A 111 -7.62 -27.05 17.16
C MET A 111 -8.24 -26.55 15.85
N GLU A 112 -9.49 -26.05 15.86
CA GLU A 112 -10.11 -25.41 14.69
C GLU A 112 -9.33 -24.16 14.22
N VAL A 113 -8.87 -23.33 15.16
CA VAL A 113 -8.04 -22.15 14.84
C VAL A 113 -6.69 -22.58 14.28
N VAL A 114 -6.02 -23.55 14.92
CA VAL A 114 -4.74 -24.09 14.45
C VAL A 114 -4.87 -24.69 13.05
N GLU A 115 -5.93 -25.45 12.80
CA GLU A 115 -6.22 -26.05 11.49
C GLU A 115 -6.44 -24.97 10.42
N ARG A 116 -7.18 -23.90 10.72
CA ARG A 116 -7.34 -22.77 9.79
C ARG A 116 -6.04 -22.01 9.55
N LEU A 117 -5.24 -21.78 10.59
CA LEU A 117 -3.93 -21.12 10.46
C LEU A 117 -2.95 -21.95 9.63
N ASN A 118 -2.93 -23.27 9.81
CA ASN A 118 -2.05 -24.20 9.11
C ASN A 118 -2.45 -24.41 7.64
N ASN A 119 -3.76 -24.44 7.37
CA ASN A 119 -4.28 -24.50 6.00
C ASN A 119 -4.13 -23.18 5.23
N GLY A 120 -3.88 -22.07 5.92
CA GLY A 120 -3.65 -20.74 5.35
C GLY A 120 -2.19 -20.48 4.95
N PRO A 121 -1.86 -19.24 4.54
CA PRO A 121 -0.51 -18.84 4.16
C PRO A 121 0.46 -18.67 5.34
N HIS A 122 0.03 -18.96 6.57
CA HIS A 122 0.78 -18.66 7.80
C HIS A 122 1.68 -19.80 8.26
N LEU A 123 1.73 -20.92 7.54
CA LEU A 123 2.44 -22.14 7.98
C LEU A 123 3.87 -21.87 8.44
N GLU A 124 4.60 -21.03 7.71
CA GLU A 124 6.00 -20.68 7.99
C GLU A 124 6.20 -19.81 9.24
N LYS A 125 5.12 -19.16 9.73
CA LYS A 125 5.14 -18.28 10.90
C LYS A 125 4.78 -19.01 12.20
N ILE A 126 4.30 -20.25 12.11
CA ILE A 126 3.72 -20.98 13.23
C ILE A 126 4.76 -21.86 13.91
N HIS A 127 4.94 -21.66 15.22
CA HIS A 127 5.76 -22.52 16.06
C HIS A 127 4.94 -23.06 17.23
N TYR A 128 5.10 -24.35 17.50
CA TYR A 128 4.34 -25.06 18.53
C TYR A 128 5.24 -25.35 19.71
N PHE A 129 4.74 -25.09 20.92
CA PHE A 129 5.45 -25.36 22.15
C PHE A 129 4.52 -25.95 23.20
N MET A 130 5.03 -26.89 24.00
CA MET A 130 4.36 -27.37 25.19
C MET A 130 4.91 -26.61 26.40
N SER A 131 4.07 -25.76 26.97
CA SER A 131 4.34 -25.01 28.19
C SER A 131 4.16 -25.88 29.43
N LYS A 132 4.64 -25.41 30.58
CA LYS A 132 4.47 -26.03 31.91
C LYS A 132 4.94 -27.49 31.97
N ALA A 133 6.06 -27.79 31.34
CA ALA A 133 6.64 -29.13 31.42
C ALA A 133 6.97 -29.54 32.87
N ASP A 134 7.18 -28.58 33.76
CA ASP A 134 7.39 -28.74 35.21
C ASP A 134 6.15 -29.23 35.97
N ALA A 135 4.94 -29.03 35.44
CA ALA A 135 3.72 -29.36 36.16
C ALA A 135 3.41 -30.88 36.19
N VAL A 136 4.17 -31.69 35.44
CA VAL A 136 4.02 -33.15 35.39
C VAL A 136 5.34 -33.80 35.77
N ASP A 137 5.41 -34.27 37.02
CA ASP A 137 6.63 -34.83 37.61
C ASP A 137 7.13 -36.08 36.86
N LYS A 138 6.20 -36.97 36.50
CA LYS A 138 6.51 -38.26 35.87
C LYS A 138 6.79 -38.12 34.38
N GLU A 139 7.99 -38.52 33.96
CA GLU A 139 8.40 -38.49 32.55
C GLU A 139 7.47 -39.30 31.64
N HIS A 140 7.08 -40.49 32.07
CA HIS A 140 6.18 -41.34 31.30
C HIS A 140 4.81 -40.68 31.06
N ASP A 141 4.27 -39.94 32.04
CA ASP A 141 2.99 -39.27 31.90
C ASP A 141 3.11 -38.04 30.98
N ARG A 142 4.23 -37.30 31.04
CA ARG A 142 4.55 -36.25 30.06
C ARG A 142 4.65 -36.80 28.64
N GLN A 143 5.39 -37.89 28.45
CA GLN A 143 5.56 -38.52 27.14
C GLN A 143 4.20 -38.96 26.57
N ARG A 144 3.32 -39.54 27.39
CA ARG A 144 1.95 -39.89 26.97
C ARG A 144 1.15 -38.69 26.49
N VAL A 145 1.17 -37.59 27.24
CA VAL A 145 0.46 -36.35 26.86
C VAL A 145 1.06 -35.75 25.60
N LEU A 146 2.38 -35.72 25.49
CA LEU A 146 3.09 -35.22 24.29
C LEU A 146 2.71 -36.03 23.05
N ILE A 147 2.67 -37.37 23.15
CA ILE A 147 2.23 -38.25 22.07
C ILE A 147 0.78 -37.97 21.70
N GLN A 148 -0.11 -37.82 22.69
CA GLN A 148 -1.53 -37.53 22.44
C GLN A 148 -1.73 -36.20 21.72
N ILE A 149 -1.04 -35.12 22.14
CA ILE A 149 -1.11 -33.81 21.47
C ILE A 149 -0.57 -33.92 20.05
N THR A 150 0.58 -34.56 19.89
CA THR A 150 1.25 -34.72 18.59
C THR A 150 0.39 -35.51 17.62
N GLN A 151 -0.23 -36.62 18.04
CA GLN A 151 -1.16 -37.39 17.22
C GLN A 151 -2.41 -36.59 16.83
N ASN A 152 -2.99 -35.86 17.77
CA ASN A 152 -4.14 -35.00 17.49
C ASN A 152 -3.81 -33.83 16.56
N LEU A 153 -2.60 -33.26 16.65
CA LEU A 153 -2.13 -32.25 15.69
C LEU A 153 -1.83 -32.87 14.34
N ALA A 154 -1.11 -34.00 14.31
CA ALA A 154 -0.68 -34.70 13.11
C ALA A 154 -1.83 -35.02 12.14
N THR A 155 -3.04 -35.26 12.66
CA THR A 155 -4.25 -35.51 11.85
C THR A 155 -4.85 -34.26 11.22
N LYS A 156 -4.49 -33.07 11.71
CA LYS A 156 -5.08 -31.77 11.31
C LYS A 156 -4.10 -30.83 10.61
N ILE A 157 -2.81 -31.15 10.61
CA ILE A 157 -1.75 -30.33 10.01
C ILE A 157 -1.26 -30.95 8.69
N ARG A 158 -0.92 -30.11 7.71
CA ARG A 158 -0.43 -30.59 6.39
C ARG A 158 0.99 -31.12 6.44
N ASN A 159 1.84 -30.58 7.33
CA ASN A 159 3.27 -30.95 7.45
C ASN A 159 3.54 -31.81 8.70
N SER A 160 2.85 -32.95 8.78
CA SER A 160 2.88 -33.83 9.95
C SER A 160 4.23 -34.52 10.20
N HIS A 161 5.00 -34.76 9.14
CA HIS A 161 6.23 -35.57 9.20
C HIS A 161 7.47 -34.86 9.79
N ALA A 162 7.45 -33.52 9.85
CA ALA A 162 8.53 -32.69 10.40
C ALA A 162 8.11 -31.97 11.69
N PHE A 163 6.99 -32.39 12.30
CA PHE A 163 6.44 -31.73 13.46
C PHE A 163 7.24 -32.07 14.72
N ASN A 164 7.89 -31.05 15.30
CA ASN A 164 8.52 -31.13 16.61
C ASN A 164 7.72 -30.27 17.61
N LEU A 165 7.49 -30.80 18.81
CA LEU A 165 6.80 -30.12 19.90
C LEU A 165 7.74 -29.98 21.09
N PRO A 166 8.67 -29.00 21.06
CA PRO A 166 9.57 -28.73 22.17
C PRO A 166 8.80 -28.36 23.44
N THR A 167 9.35 -28.76 24.58
CA THR A 167 8.75 -28.58 25.91
C THR A 167 9.55 -27.57 26.71
N PHE A 168 8.89 -26.59 27.30
CA PHE A 168 9.55 -25.58 28.14
C PHE A 168 8.76 -25.32 29.42
N TYR A 169 9.44 -24.76 30.41
CA TYR A 169 8.85 -24.25 31.65
C TYR A 169 9.50 -22.91 32.01
N LEU A 170 8.78 -22.09 32.75
CA LEU A 170 9.34 -20.83 33.25
C LEU A 170 10.16 -21.13 34.51
N PRO A 171 11.43 -20.70 34.60
CA PRO A 171 12.22 -20.79 35.82
C PRO A 171 11.46 -20.10 36.97
N ARG A 172 11.39 -20.75 38.13
CA ARG A 172 10.87 -20.15 39.37
C ARG A 172 12.06 -19.75 40.22
N ASP A 173 11.89 -18.72 41.05
CA ASP A 173 12.92 -18.26 41.99
C ASP A 173 13.23 -19.30 43.09
N ASP A 174 12.36 -20.30 43.25
CA ASP A 174 12.62 -21.46 44.08
C ASP A 174 13.58 -22.40 43.32
N ASP A 175 14.87 -22.35 43.66
CA ASP A 175 16.03 -23.11 43.14
C ASP A 175 15.90 -24.65 43.18
N VAL A 176 14.72 -25.23 42.94
CA VAL A 176 14.56 -26.68 42.76
C VAL A 176 15.01 -27.03 41.34
N PRO A 177 16.16 -27.70 41.15
CA PRO A 177 16.62 -28.05 39.82
C PRO A 177 15.64 -29.06 39.21
N CYS A 178 14.82 -28.59 38.28
CA CYS A 178 13.99 -29.47 37.47
C CYS A 178 14.91 -30.30 36.56
N THR A 179 14.84 -31.63 36.69
CA THR A 179 15.59 -32.59 35.87
C THR A 179 15.20 -32.57 34.38
N ILE A 180 14.25 -31.71 34.00
CA ILE A 180 13.65 -31.66 32.67
C ILE A 180 14.43 -30.66 31.82
N PRO A 181 14.86 -31.02 30.59
CA PRO A 181 15.51 -30.09 29.67
C PRO A 181 14.52 -28.97 29.30
N ASN A 182 14.94 -27.72 29.49
CA ASN A 182 14.10 -26.56 29.26
C ASN A 182 14.38 -25.95 27.88
N ALA A 183 13.46 -26.11 26.92
CA ALA A 183 13.59 -25.52 25.58
C ALA A 183 13.20 -24.03 25.54
N ILE A 184 13.27 -23.31 26.66
CA ILE A 184 12.91 -21.88 26.72
C ILE A 184 13.86 -21.03 25.87
N GLU A 185 15.13 -21.40 25.80
CA GLU A 185 16.11 -20.76 24.90
C GLU A 185 15.71 -20.90 23.43
N ASP A 186 15.09 -22.02 23.04
CA ASP A 186 14.64 -22.22 21.66
C ASP A 186 13.46 -21.28 21.34
N VAL A 187 12.57 -21.05 22.31
CA VAL A 187 11.50 -20.04 22.17
C VAL A 187 12.10 -18.65 21.96
N CYS A 188 13.08 -18.27 22.78
CA CYS A 188 13.77 -16.98 22.66
C CYS A 188 14.49 -16.85 21.31
N LYS A 189 15.22 -17.89 20.87
CA LYS A 189 15.91 -17.91 19.57
C LYS A 189 14.94 -17.73 18.40
N GLU A 190 13.75 -18.34 18.43
CA GLU A 190 12.75 -18.14 17.37
C GLU A 190 12.18 -16.72 17.37
N ILE A 191 12.01 -16.09 18.55
CA ILE A 191 11.61 -14.68 18.65
C ILE A 191 12.70 -13.78 18.07
N ASP A 192 13.96 -13.96 18.48
CA ASP A 192 15.09 -13.16 18.01
C ASP A 192 15.30 -13.32 16.51
N LYS A 193 15.18 -14.54 15.99
CA LYS A 193 15.21 -14.82 14.57
C LYS A 193 14.09 -14.11 13.81
N ALA A 194 12.86 -14.13 14.32
CA ALA A 194 11.75 -13.42 13.71
C ALA A 194 11.97 -11.90 13.70
N ILE A 195 12.50 -11.33 14.79
CA ILE A 195 12.88 -9.91 14.88
C ILE A 195 13.94 -9.60 13.82
N ASN A 196 15.02 -10.38 13.77
CA ASN A 196 16.11 -10.22 12.82
C ASN A 196 15.63 -10.28 11.36
N MET A 197 14.80 -11.27 11.03
CA MET A 197 14.22 -11.40 9.70
C MET A 197 13.34 -10.20 9.34
N THR A 198 12.55 -9.70 10.30
CA THR A 198 11.66 -8.55 10.11
C THR A 198 12.44 -7.26 9.88
N VAL A 199 13.46 -7.00 10.70
CA VAL A 199 14.36 -5.85 10.53
C VAL A 199 15.00 -5.88 9.15
N GLN A 200 15.58 -7.02 8.76
CA GLN A 200 16.17 -7.17 7.43
C GLN A 200 15.16 -6.98 6.29
N LYS A 201 13.95 -7.53 6.42
CA LYS A 201 12.89 -7.37 5.41
C LYS A 201 12.49 -5.91 5.26
N ASN A 202 12.31 -5.19 6.37
CA ASN A 202 11.91 -3.79 6.37
C ASN A 202 13.00 -2.89 5.77
N LEU A 203 14.27 -3.12 6.11
CA LEU A 203 15.40 -2.37 5.55
C LEU A 203 15.56 -2.63 4.04
N ARG A 204 15.45 -3.90 3.60
CA ARG A 204 15.44 -4.24 2.16
C ARG A 204 14.27 -3.60 1.42
N GLN A 205 13.08 -3.61 2.03
CA GLN A 205 11.90 -2.99 1.45
C GLN A 205 12.09 -1.48 1.33
N LEU A 206 12.61 -0.82 2.37
CA LEU A 206 12.93 0.61 2.35
C LEU A 206 13.88 0.95 1.19
N LYS A 207 14.94 0.16 1.01
CA LYS A 207 15.87 0.32 -0.12
C LYS A 207 15.18 0.16 -1.47
N GLY A 208 14.41 -0.91 -1.65
CA GLY A 208 13.67 -1.15 -2.89
C GLY A 208 12.65 -0.06 -3.20
N ASP A 209 11.97 0.47 -2.18
CA ASP A 209 11.04 1.59 -2.31
C ASP A 209 11.76 2.89 -2.68
N CYS A 210 12.93 3.16 -2.10
CA CYS A 210 13.77 4.30 -2.46
C CYS A 210 14.22 4.23 -3.93
N GLU A 211 14.73 3.07 -4.37
CA GLU A 211 15.14 2.83 -5.76
C GLU A 211 13.96 2.98 -6.73
N ARG A 212 12.79 2.48 -6.35
CA ARG A 212 11.56 2.59 -7.16
C ARG A 212 11.11 4.05 -7.30
N ILE A 213 11.19 4.84 -6.24
CA ILE A 213 10.88 6.27 -6.28
C ILE A 213 11.88 6.99 -7.19
N GLU A 214 13.18 6.72 -7.07
CA GLU A 214 14.19 7.35 -7.93
C GLU A 214 13.95 7.00 -9.42
N LYS A 215 13.72 5.73 -9.72
CA LYS A 215 13.41 5.28 -11.09
C LYS A 215 12.17 5.99 -11.64
N ARG A 216 11.10 6.10 -10.84
CA ARG A 216 9.86 6.77 -11.25
C ARG A 216 10.06 8.27 -11.48
N ILE A 217 10.87 8.93 -10.67
CA ILE A 217 11.25 10.34 -10.88
C ILE A 217 12.00 10.48 -12.22
N GLY A 218 12.93 9.58 -12.51
CA GLY A 218 13.65 9.53 -13.79
C GLY A 218 12.71 9.39 -14.99
N GLU A 219 11.83 8.38 -14.96
CA GLU A 219 10.83 8.14 -16.01
C GLU A 219 9.92 9.36 -16.24
N VAL A 220 9.45 10.01 -15.18
CA VAL A 220 8.59 11.20 -15.27
C VAL A 220 9.34 12.37 -15.91
N ARG A 221 10.62 12.56 -15.61
CA ARG A 221 11.44 13.61 -16.24
C ARG A 221 11.70 13.33 -17.70
N GLU A 222 12.03 12.09 -18.05
CA GLU A 222 12.26 11.70 -19.44
C GLU A 222 10.99 11.89 -20.27
N GLN A 223 9.83 11.48 -19.75
CA GLN A 223 8.54 11.74 -20.38
C GLN A 223 8.25 13.24 -20.53
N ASP A 224 8.59 14.08 -19.54
CA ASP A 224 8.41 15.53 -19.67
C ASP A 224 9.31 16.13 -20.75
N THR A 225 10.56 15.69 -20.87
CA THR A 225 11.45 16.14 -21.96
C THR A 225 10.93 15.75 -23.34
N ALA A 226 10.40 14.52 -23.48
CA ALA A 226 9.77 14.06 -24.71
C ALA A 226 8.48 14.85 -25.03
N ARG A 227 7.63 15.13 -24.03
CA ARG A 227 6.44 15.97 -24.18
C ARG A 227 6.79 17.39 -24.59
N ARG A 228 7.84 17.98 -24.02
CA ARG A 228 8.34 19.32 -24.42
C ARG A 228 8.77 19.33 -25.89
N ALA A 229 9.57 18.35 -26.32
CA ALA A 229 10.00 18.23 -27.71
C ALA A 229 8.81 18.08 -28.66
N SER A 230 7.85 17.21 -28.33
CA SER A 230 6.63 17.02 -29.14
C SER A 230 5.75 18.27 -29.16
N ASN A 231 5.61 18.98 -28.03
CA ASN A 231 4.83 20.22 -27.95
C ASN A 231 5.46 21.34 -28.79
N VAL A 232 6.79 21.45 -28.82
CA VAL A 232 7.49 22.40 -29.70
C VAL A 232 7.18 22.08 -31.17
N GLN A 233 7.27 20.81 -31.56
CA GLN A 233 6.95 20.36 -32.92
C GLN A 233 5.48 20.63 -33.29
N ARG A 234 4.53 20.30 -32.40
CA ARG A 234 3.09 20.56 -32.59
C ARG A 234 2.78 22.05 -32.67
N THR A 235 3.47 22.88 -31.88
CA THR A 235 3.30 24.34 -31.92
C THR A 235 3.80 24.91 -33.25
N MET A 236 4.94 24.44 -33.75
CA MET A 236 5.47 24.85 -35.06
C MET A 236 4.53 24.44 -36.21
N GLN A 237 4.05 23.19 -36.21
CA GLN A 237 3.09 22.71 -37.21
C GLN A 237 1.76 23.46 -37.12
N GLY A 238 1.25 23.69 -35.91
CA GLY A 238 0.02 24.46 -35.66
C GLY A 238 0.13 25.91 -36.12
N MET A 239 1.27 26.58 -35.88
CA MET A 239 1.51 27.95 -36.37
C MET A 239 1.52 28.01 -37.91
N LEU A 240 2.17 27.05 -38.56
CA LEU A 240 2.20 26.99 -40.03
C LEU A 240 0.79 26.76 -40.63
N LEU A 241 0.01 25.85 -40.04
CA LEU A 241 -1.36 25.58 -40.46
C LEU A 241 -2.30 26.77 -40.16
N SER A 242 -2.08 27.47 -39.05
CA SER A 242 -2.81 28.69 -38.71
C SER A 242 -2.54 29.82 -39.69
N LEU A 243 -1.28 30.00 -40.13
CA LEU A 243 -0.93 30.97 -41.17
C LEU A 243 -1.64 30.62 -42.49
N LEU A 244 -1.65 29.34 -42.87
CA LEU A 244 -2.31 28.87 -44.09
C LEU A 244 -3.84 29.07 -44.02
N THR A 245 -4.43 28.85 -42.84
CA THR A 245 -5.86 29.12 -42.58
C THR A 245 -6.18 30.62 -42.72
N LEU A 246 -5.30 31.50 -42.23
CA LEU A 246 -5.46 32.96 -42.36
C LEU A 246 -5.37 33.41 -43.82
N VAL A 247 -4.43 32.87 -44.59
CA VAL A 247 -4.31 33.13 -46.03
C VAL A 247 -5.58 32.68 -46.77
N ALA A 248 -6.08 31.46 -46.49
CA ALA A 248 -7.30 30.96 -47.11
C ALA A 248 -8.55 31.80 -46.75
N ALA A 249 -8.65 32.27 -45.50
CA ALA A 249 -9.70 33.20 -45.07
C ALA A 249 -9.58 34.57 -45.74
N GLY A 250 -8.36 35.07 -45.93
CA GLY A 250 -8.08 36.30 -46.69
C GLY A 250 -8.52 36.19 -48.15
N VAL A 251 -8.22 35.06 -48.81
CA VAL A 251 -8.70 34.77 -50.17
C VAL A 251 -10.23 34.73 -50.22
N MET A 252 -10.88 34.10 -49.25
CA MET A 252 -12.35 34.11 -49.14
C MET A 252 -12.89 35.55 -48.98
N GLY A 253 -12.25 36.37 -48.15
CA GLY A 253 -12.62 37.78 -47.97
C GLY A 253 -12.48 38.60 -49.26
N VAL A 254 -11.42 38.37 -50.04
CA VAL A 254 -11.23 38.98 -51.37
C VAL A 254 -12.33 38.54 -52.35
N LEU A 255 -12.72 37.26 -52.34
CA LEU A 255 -13.82 36.76 -53.18
C LEU A 255 -15.17 37.39 -52.82
N VAL A 256 -15.44 37.59 -51.53
CA VAL A 256 -16.64 38.29 -51.05
C VAL A 256 -16.60 39.76 -51.45
N PHE A 257 -15.47 40.44 -51.24
CA PHE A 257 -15.29 41.84 -51.63
C PHE A 257 -15.49 42.01 -53.14
N ALA A 258 -14.88 41.16 -53.96
CA ALA A 258 -15.04 41.17 -55.42
C ALA A 258 -16.50 41.06 -55.90
N ARG A 259 -17.36 40.38 -55.13
CA ARG A 259 -18.78 40.23 -55.43
C ARG A 259 -19.60 41.48 -55.12
N PHE A 260 -19.16 42.29 -54.16
CA PHE A 260 -19.86 43.51 -53.70
C PHE A 260 -19.13 44.81 -54.12
N VAL A 261 -18.08 44.73 -54.94
CA VAL A 261 -17.30 45.89 -55.42
C VAL A 261 -18.18 46.99 -55.99
N ASP A 262 -19.14 46.67 -56.87
CA ASP A 262 -20.01 47.67 -57.50
C ASP A 262 -20.91 48.40 -56.50
N THR A 263 -21.40 47.67 -55.49
CA THR A 263 -22.26 48.24 -54.44
C THR A 263 -21.45 49.08 -53.44
N LEU A 264 -20.21 48.67 -53.15
CA LEU A 264 -19.32 49.36 -52.22
C LEU A 264 -18.65 50.60 -52.82
N CYS A 265 -18.33 50.57 -54.13
CA CYS A 265 -17.75 51.70 -54.86
C CYS A 265 -18.81 52.59 -55.53
N ALA A 266 -20.11 52.36 -55.30
CA ALA A 266 -21.16 53.33 -55.60
C ALA A 266 -20.98 54.60 -54.75
N ASP A 267 -21.41 55.75 -55.25
CA ASP A 267 -21.12 57.11 -54.74
C ASP A 267 -21.47 57.38 -53.24
N ALA A 268 -22.07 56.43 -52.54
CA ALA A 268 -22.58 56.58 -51.18
C ALA A 268 -21.63 56.19 -50.03
N LEU A 269 -20.55 55.41 -50.25
CA LEU A 269 -19.71 54.92 -49.13
C LEU A 269 -18.17 55.06 -49.29
N LEU A 270 -17.59 54.71 -50.44
CA LEU A 270 -16.11 54.65 -50.63
C LEU A 270 -15.66 55.21 -52.00
N GLY A 271 -16.52 55.96 -52.70
CA GLY A 271 -16.33 56.39 -54.10
C GLY A 271 -15.00 57.09 -54.39
N ASP A 272 -14.52 57.98 -53.51
CA ASP A 272 -13.24 58.69 -53.67
C ASP A 272 -12.01 57.79 -53.48
N HIS A 273 -12.11 56.74 -52.66
CA HIS A 273 -11.00 55.79 -52.42
C HIS A 273 -10.90 54.70 -53.49
N CYS A 274 -11.99 54.41 -54.21
CA CYS A 274 -11.99 53.46 -55.33
C CYS A 274 -11.42 54.07 -56.62
N ARG A 275 -11.55 55.40 -56.81
CA ARG A 275 -11.05 56.14 -57.99
C ARG A 275 -9.52 56.28 -57.97
N GLY A 276 -8.82 55.23 -58.40
CA GLY A 276 -7.37 55.28 -58.68
C GLY A 276 -6.58 54.07 -58.18
N ASN A 277 -7.19 53.19 -57.38
CA ASN A 277 -6.49 52.03 -56.86
C ASN A 277 -6.44 50.89 -57.91
N LYS A 278 -5.22 50.52 -58.35
CA LYS A 278 -5.00 49.46 -59.35
C LYS A 278 -5.62 48.12 -58.94
N LEU A 279 -5.69 47.83 -57.64
CA LEU A 279 -6.28 46.59 -57.10
C LEU A 279 -7.79 46.52 -57.38
N VAL A 280 -8.52 47.63 -57.22
CA VAL A 280 -9.96 47.70 -57.45
C VAL A 280 -10.29 47.50 -58.93
N ASN A 281 -9.48 48.06 -59.83
CA ASN A 281 -9.63 47.87 -61.28
C ASN A 281 -9.39 46.42 -61.73
N VAL A 282 -8.42 45.71 -61.11
CA VAL A 282 -8.21 44.28 -61.37
C VAL A 282 -9.39 43.45 -60.86
N LEU A 283 -9.94 43.80 -59.70
CA LEU A 283 -11.08 43.11 -59.11
C LEU A 283 -12.36 43.29 -59.92
N HIS A 284 -12.60 44.49 -60.46
CA HIS A 284 -13.70 44.78 -61.39
C HIS A 284 -13.60 44.01 -62.71
N ARG A 285 -12.38 43.71 -63.19
CA ARG A 285 -12.17 42.82 -64.36
C ARG A 285 -12.45 41.34 -64.05
N ALA A 286 -12.17 40.91 -62.82
CA ALA A 286 -12.39 39.52 -62.38
C ALA A 286 -13.85 39.25 -61.98
N GLN A 287 -14.61 40.30 -61.66
CA GLN A 287 -16.01 40.25 -61.23
C GLN A 287 -16.94 39.38 -62.09
N PRO A 288 -17.00 39.49 -63.44
CA PRO A 288 -17.94 38.68 -64.23
C PRO A 288 -17.65 37.17 -64.11
N LEU A 289 -16.39 36.80 -63.86
CA LEU A 289 -15.96 35.41 -63.71
C LEU A 289 -16.27 34.89 -62.30
N VAL A 290 -16.14 35.75 -61.28
CA VAL A 290 -16.48 35.45 -59.87
C VAL A 290 -18.00 35.35 -59.69
N VAL A 291 -18.79 36.23 -60.29
CA VAL A 291 -20.27 36.25 -60.17
C VAL A 291 -20.88 35.00 -60.80
N ARG A 292 -20.36 34.55 -61.95
CA ARG A 292 -20.86 33.36 -62.69
C ARG A 292 -20.79 32.06 -61.88
N ASN A 293 -19.72 31.86 -61.11
CA ASN A 293 -19.49 30.65 -60.30
C ASN A 293 -19.50 30.94 -58.78
N SER A 294 -20.14 32.03 -58.36
CA SER A 294 -20.01 32.60 -57.01
C SER A 294 -20.37 31.64 -55.87
N THR A 295 -21.47 30.89 -56.01
CA THR A 295 -21.94 29.94 -54.99
C THR A 295 -21.00 28.75 -54.82
N ALA A 296 -20.50 28.20 -55.93
CA ALA A 296 -19.58 27.06 -55.92
C ALA A 296 -18.18 27.44 -55.40
N LEU A 297 -17.66 28.60 -55.81
CA LEU A 297 -16.36 29.11 -55.35
C LEU A 297 -16.38 29.47 -53.86
N PHE A 298 -17.46 30.10 -53.39
CA PHE A 298 -17.63 30.42 -51.98
C PHE A 298 -17.79 29.14 -51.14
N GLY A 299 -18.63 28.19 -51.58
CA GLY A 299 -18.80 26.91 -50.89
C GLY A 299 -17.49 26.11 -50.79
N ALA A 300 -16.70 26.06 -51.87
CA ALA A 300 -15.40 25.40 -51.88
C ALA A 300 -14.39 26.10 -50.95
N ALA A 301 -14.29 27.43 -51.00
CA ALA A 301 -13.40 28.20 -50.12
C ALA A 301 -13.81 28.06 -48.64
N ALA A 302 -15.12 28.07 -48.34
CA ALA A 302 -15.65 27.87 -46.99
C ALA A 302 -15.35 26.47 -46.45
N ALA A 303 -15.51 25.43 -47.29
CA ALA A 303 -15.16 24.07 -46.93
C ALA A 303 -13.66 23.91 -46.64
N VAL A 304 -12.79 24.51 -47.46
CA VAL A 304 -11.33 24.48 -47.26
C VAL A 304 -10.95 25.17 -45.95
N VAL A 305 -11.51 26.34 -45.65
CA VAL A 305 -11.25 27.03 -44.37
C VAL A 305 -11.76 26.23 -43.18
N LEU A 306 -12.95 25.61 -43.26
CA LEU A 306 -13.48 24.76 -42.21
C LEU A 306 -12.58 23.55 -41.94
N VAL A 307 -12.15 22.85 -43.00
CA VAL A 307 -11.25 21.70 -42.90
C VAL A 307 -9.92 22.11 -42.28
N LEU A 308 -9.32 23.23 -42.73
CA LEU A 308 -8.08 23.75 -42.18
C LEU A 308 -8.20 24.18 -40.72
N MET A 309 -9.31 24.80 -40.32
CA MET A 309 -9.60 25.14 -38.93
C MET A 309 -9.69 23.89 -38.05
N VAL A 310 -10.35 22.83 -38.52
CA VAL A 310 -10.45 21.56 -37.80
C VAL A 310 -9.07 20.90 -37.66
N ILE A 311 -8.29 20.82 -38.74
CA ILE A 311 -6.94 20.24 -38.72
C ILE A 311 -6.01 21.04 -37.80
N THR A 312 -6.07 22.38 -37.85
CA THR A 312 -5.29 23.26 -36.96
C THR A 312 -5.64 23.01 -35.50
N LYS A 313 -6.94 22.89 -35.17
CA LYS A 313 -7.40 22.62 -33.79
C LYS A 313 -7.02 21.22 -33.29
N LEU A 314 -6.99 20.22 -34.17
CA LEU A 314 -6.58 18.86 -33.82
C LEU A 314 -5.06 18.74 -33.59
N THR A 315 -4.27 19.42 -34.42
CA THR A 315 -2.80 19.40 -34.34
C THR A 315 -2.26 20.23 -33.18
N TRP A 316 -2.92 21.33 -32.81
CA TRP A 316 -2.53 22.21 -31.70
C TRP A 316 -2.91 21.66 -30.31
N ARG A 317 -3.25 20.37 -30.18
CA ARG A 317 -3.47 19.77 -28.86
C ARG A 317 -2.14 19.55 -28.13
N ILE A 318 -1.79 20.53 -27.29
CA ILE A 318 -0.60 20.53 -26.43
C ILE A 318 -0.84 19.62 -25.24
N GLN A 319 0.16 18.81 -24.90
CA GLN A 319 0.14 17.98 -23.70
C GLN A 319 0.63 18.76 -22.47
N PRO A 320 0.09 18.50 -21.27
CA PRO A 320 0.54 19.16 -20.06
C PRO A 320 2.01 18.80 -19.77
N ILE A 321 2.81 19.85 -19.52
CA ILE A 321 4.23 19.76 -19.12
C ILE A 321 4.38 20.19 -17.65
N LEU A 322 5.38 19.65 -16.98
CA LEU A 322 5.71 19.99 -15.61
C LEU A 322 6.23 21.43 -15.51
N SER A 323 5.79 22.16 -14.48
CA SER A 323 6.33 23.48 -14.18
C SER A 323 7.78 23.40 -13.72
N LYS A 324 8.53 24.49 -13.85
CA LYS A 324 9.87 24.60 -13.25
C LYS A 324 9.85 24.36 -11.73
N LYS A 325 8.75 24.75 -11.06
CA LYS A 325 8.55 24.48 -9.62
C LYS A 325 8.40 22.99 -9.34
N ASP A 326 7.66 22.27 -10.18
CA ASP A 326 7.42 20.83 -10.00
C ASP A 326 8.69 20.01 -10.27
N LEU A 327 9.46 20.41 -11.29
CA LEU A 327 10.77 19.82 -11.56
C LEU A 327 11.75 20.01 -10.40
N LYS A 328 11.74 21.19 -9.76
CA LYS A 328 12.56 21.44 -8.57
C LYS A 328 12.14 20.53 -7.41
N LYS A 329 10.84 20.42 -7.14
CA LYS A 329 10.32 19.50 -6.11
C LYS A 329 10.72 18.04 -6.34
N LEU A 330 10.67 17.58 -7.59
CA LEU A 330 11.09 16.21 -7.95
C LEU A 330 12.59 15.99 -7.68
N GLU A 331 13.42 17.00 -7.93
CA GLU A 331 14.85 16.93 -7.59
C GLU A 331 15.05 16.90 -6.06
N ASP A 332 14.34 17.76 -5.33
CA ASP A 332 14.40 17.79 -3.87
C ASP A 332 14.00 16.43 -3.27
N TYR A 333 12.94 15.80 -3.80
CA TYR A 333 12.53 14.44 -3.40
C TYR A 333 13.59 13.39 -3.73
N ARG A 334 14.23 13.48 -4.89
CA ARG A 334 15.31 12.55 -5.26
C ARG A 334 16.49 12.65 -4.29
N VAL A 335 16.93 13.86 -3.96
CA VAL A 335 18.02 14.09 -3.00
C VAL A 335 17.65 13.56 -1.61
N TYR A 336 16.41 13.80 -1.18
CA TYR A 336 15.92 13.31 0.10
C TYR A 336 15.89 11.78 0.17
N VAL A 337 15.36 11.11 -0.86
CA VAL A 337 15.30 9.65 -0.95
C VAL A 337 16.70 9.05 -0.97
N LYS A 338 17.64 9.65 -1.71
CA LYS A 338 19.03 9.21 -1.75
C LYS A 338 19.70 9.30 -0.38
N LYS A 339 19.45 10.38 0.37
CA LYS A 339 19.95 10.54 1.74
C LYS A 339 19.42 9.45 2.68
N ILE A 340 18.14 9.09 2.56
CA ILE A 340 17.55 7.99 3.36
C ILE A 340 18.20 6.65 3.00
N ALA A 341 18.42 6.38 1.70
CA ALA A 341 19.07 5.17 1.25
C ALA A 341 20.52 5.05 1.78
N GLU A 342 21.27 6.15 1.84
CA GLU A 342 22.62 6.18 2.42
C GLU A 342 22.61 5.96 3.96
N GLN A 343 21.57 6.44 4.64
CA GLN A 343 21.40 6.22 6.09
C GLN A 343 21.05 4.77 6.44
N GLU A 344 20.39 4.04 5.53
CA GLU A 344 20.04 2.63 5.72
C GLU A 344 21.27 1.74 5.91
N GLU A 345 22.32 1.95 5.11
CA GLU A 345 23.58 1.18 5.24
C GLU A 345 24.23 1.38 6.61
N GLY A 346 24.13 2.59 7.18
CA GLY A 346 24.60 2.89 8.53
C GLY A 346 23.77 2.20 9.62
N LEU A 347 22.44 2.24 9.49
CA LEU A 347 21.52 1.58 10.42
C LEU A 347 21.70 0.05 10.43
N TYR A 348 21.96 -0.54 9.25
CA TYR A 348 22.25 -1.96 9.13
C TYR A 348 23.51 -2.32 9.93
N GLN A 349 24.59 -1.56 9.77
CA GLN A 349 25.85 -1.81 10.49
C GLN A 349 25.70 -1.61 12.01
N GLU A 350 24.95 -0.61 12.45
CA GLU A 350 24.70 -0.33 13.87
C GLU A 350 23.88 -1.44 14.54
N TYR A 351 22.89 -1.99 13.84
CA TYR A 351 22.09 -3.11 14.31
C TYR A 351 22.96 -4.37 14.53
N PHE A 352 23.80 -4.74 13.58
CA PHE A 352 24.70 -5.90 13.72
C PHE A 352 25.77 -5.69 14.79
N LYS A 353 26.28 -4.47 14.96
CA LYS A 353 27.18 -4.15 16.07
C LYS A 353 26.51 -4.39 17.42
N THR A 354 25.26 -3.95 17.56
CA THR A 354 24.47 -4.14 18.78
C THR A 354 24.25 -5.62 19.07
N LEU A 355 23.91 -6.41 18.05
CA LEU A 355 23.77 -7.86 18.21
C LEU A 355 25.08 -8.54 18.65
N SER A 356 26.20 -8.23 18.00
CA SER A 356 27.50 -8.80 18.38
C SER A 356 27.96 -8.41 19.79
N SER A 357 27.49 -7.27 20.30
CA SER A 357 27.75 -6.86 21.69
C SER A 357 26.84 -7.53 22.72
N MET A 358 25.74 -8.15 22.32
CA MET A 358 24.81 -8.88 23.20
C MET A 358 25.14 -10.37 23.33
N GLU A 359 25.90 -10.93 22.38
CA GLU A 359 26.38 -12.33 22.41
C GLU A 359 27.65 -12.54 23.27
N HIS A 360 28.19 -11.47 23.87
CA HIS A 360 29.32 -11.46 24.80
C HIS A 360 28.88 -10.96 26.17
#